data_AF-X1VXR0-F1
#
_entry.id   AF-X1VXR0-F1
#
_cell.length_a   1.000
_cell.length_b   1.000
_cell.length_c   1.000
_cell.angle_alpha   90.00
_cell.angle_beta   90.00
_cell.angle_gamma   90.00
#
_symmetry.space_group_name_H-M   'P 1'
#
loop_
_entity.id
_entity.type
_entity.pdbx_description
1 polymer ?
#
loop_
_entity_poly.entity_id
_entity_poly.type
_entity_poly.pdbx_seq_one_letter_code
_entity_poly.pdbx_strand_id
1 'polypeptide(L)'
;SINSGKSIERINRIKQEFVDELDFRSVRRGSAQYNAILCLLALNDAKDFRKERIVGTGDYSQENINDHHIFPKQVKGLEKEKSKAFRQVKDSILNRTLLLDATNNRIKNKRPSEYMRELIDIHGNEQKVQSIFQQHLINKRAFQCMKEDDFDGFIIEREKAIRQHL
;
A
#
# COMPACT_ATOMS: atom_id res chain seq x y z
N SER A 1 23.15 -12.01 29.53
CA SER A 1 22.17 -11.84 28.42
C SER A 1 20.73 -12.20 28.77
N ILE A 2 20.21 -11.83 29.96
CA ILE A 2 18.79 -12.04 30.34
C ILE A 2 17.95 -10.76 30.10
N ASN A 3 18.60 -9.59 30.06
CA ASN A 3 17.95 -8.29 29.94
C ASN A 3 17.50 -7.94 28.50
N SER A 4 18.08 -8.57 27.48
CA SER A 4 17.72 -8.37 26.07
C SER A 4 16.40 -9.07 25.73
N GLY A 5 16.18 -10.30 26.20
CA GLY A 5 14.95 -11.07 25.95
C GLY A 5 13.70 -10.38 26.52
N LYS A 6 13.74 -9.94 27.79
CA LYS A 6 12.64 -9.20 28.42
C LYS A 6 12.34 -7.87 27.74
N SER A 7 13.36 -7.19 27.24
CA SER A 7 13.19 -5.93 26.50
C SER A 7 12.52 -6.17 25.15
N ILE A 8 12.91 -7.22 24.42
CA ILE A 8 12.30 -7.60 23.13
C ILE A 8 10.84 -8.01 23.32
N GLU A 9 10.53 -8.82 24.34
CA GLU A 9 9.16 -9.21 24.65
C GLU A 9 8.27 -8.00 24.99
N ARG A 10 8.79 -7.05 25.77
CA ARG A 10 8.07 -5.82 26.12
C ARG A 10 7.81 -4.94 24.89
N ILE A 11 8.79 -4.82 23.98
CA ILE A 11 8.65 -4.07 22.72
C ILE A 11 7.60 -4.76 21.82
N ASN A 12 7.65 -6.08 21.68
CA ASN A 12 6.69 -6.84 20.88
C ASN A 12 5.26 -6.69 21.41
N ARG A 13 5.09 -6.71 22.73
CA ARG A 13 3.78 -6.51 23.36
C ARG A 13 3.22 -5.11 23.11
N ILE A 14 4.04 -4.06 23.29
CA ILE A 14 3.61 -2.68 23.01
C ILE A 14 3.26 -2.51 21.53
N LYS A 15 4.03 -3.13 20.63
CA LYS A 15 3.76 -3.14 19.20
C LYS A 15 2.40 -3.80 18.90
N GLN A 16 2.12 -4.95 19.51
CA GLN A 16 0.85 -5.65 19.32
C GLN A 16 -0.35 -4.84 19.85
N GLU A 17 -0.27 -4.30 21.07
CA GLU A 17 -1.31 -3.46 21.66
C GLU A 17 -1.58 -2.22 20.78
N PHE A 18 -0.54 -1.58 20.26
CA PHE A 18 -0.66 -0.47 19.32
C PHE A 18 -1.38 -0.86 18.02
N VAL A 19 -1.07 -2.03 17.45
CA VAL A 19 -1.69 -2.51 16.21
C VAL A 19 -3.17 -2.84 16.42
N ASP A 20 -3.50 -3.45 17.55
CA ASP A 20 -4.86 -3.85 17.88
C ASP A 20 -5.78 -2.64 18.07
N GLU A 21 -5.28 -1.58 18.71
CA GLU A 21 -6.01 -0.32 18.92
C GLU A 21 -6.06 0.59 17.68
N LEU A 22 -5.24 0.34 16.66
CA LEU A 22 -5.15 1.23 15.51
C LEU A 22 -6.36 1.08 14.58
N ASP A 23 -7.11 2.17 14.40
CA ASP A 23 -8.12 2.28 13.35
C ASP A 23 -7.49 2.77 12.03
N PHE A 24 -7.00 1.85 11.20
CA PHE A 24 -6.42 2.17 9.89
C PHE A 24 -7.38 2.95 8.98
N ARG A 25 -8.70 2.80 9.15
CA ARG A 25 -9.69 3.53 8.34
C ARG A 25 -9.69 5.02 8.64
N SER A 26 -9.23 5.47 9.81
CA SER A 26 -9.12 6.88 10.19
C SER A 26 -7.70 7.45 10.08
N VAL A 27 -6.67 6.63 9.85
CA VAL A 27 -5.28 7.10 9.63
C VAL A 27 -5.18 7.89 8.31
N ARG A 28 -4.98 9.22 8.40
CA ARG A 28 -4.90 10.15 7.25
C ARG A 28 -3.50 10.67 7.03
N ARG A 29 -3.23 11.14 5.79
CA ARG A 29 -1.99 11.81 5.41
C ARG A 29 -1.62 12.92 6.41
N GLY A 30 -0.35 12.94 6.81
CA GLY A 30 0.21 13.94 7.72
C GLY A 30 0.19 13.53 9.20
N SER A 31 -0.53 12.46 9.59
CA SER A 31 -0.43 11.92 10.94
C SER A 31 0.87 11.13 11.15
N ALA A 32 1.34 11.05 12.40
CA ALA A 32 2.51 10.23 12.73
C ALA A 32 2.29 8.74 12.39
N GLN A 33 1.07 8.23 12.61
CA GLN A 33 0.67 6.86 12.28
C GLN A 33 0.75 6.60 10.77
N TYR A 34 0.32 7.56 9.95
CA TYR A 34 0.40 7.45 8.48
C TYR A 34 1.84 7.35 8.01
N ASN A 35 2.71 8.23 8.50
CA ASN A 35 4.13 8.22 8.15
C ASN A 35 4.81 6.94 8.64
N ALA A 36 4.48 6.46 9.85
CA ALA A 36 5.01 5.22 10.38
C ALA A 36 4.67 4.01 9.49
N ILE A 37 3.42 3.89 9.05
CA ILE A 37 3.01 2.79 8.16
C ILE A 37 3.68 2.92 6.78
N LEU A 38 3.82 4.13 6.24
CA LEU A 38 4.56 4.32 4.97
C LEU A 38 6.04 3.95 5.10
N CYS A 39 6.69 4.30 6.21
CA CYS A 39 8.06 3.87 6.47
C CYS A 39 8.16 2.35 6.56
N LEU A 40 7.19 1.68 7.17
CA LEU A 40 7.16 0.21 7.24
C LEU A 40 6.97 -0.43 5.86
N LEU A 41 6.15 0.16 4.99
CA LEU A 41 6.08 -0.24 3.59
C LEU A 41 7.44 -0.09 2.90
N ALA A 42 8.13 1.04 3.09
CA ALA A 42 9.44 1.28 2.51
C ALA A 42 10.50 0.28 3.00
N LEU A 43 10.46 -0.09 4.29
CA LEU A 43 11.36 -1.08 4.89
C LEU A 43 11.08 -2.53 4.44
N ASN A 44 9.91 -2.82 3.87
CA ASN A 44 9.55 -4.14 3.35
C ASN A 44 10.11 -4.40 1.93
N ASP A 45 11.24 -3.76 1.59
CA ASP A 45 11.86 -3.74 0.25
C ASP A 45 10.84 -3.48 -0.87
N ALA A 46 9.86 -2.61 -0.61
CA ALA A 46 8.78 -2.31 -1.53
C ALA A 46 9.34 -1.69 -2.82
N LYS A 47 9.20 -2.41 -3.92
CA LYS A 47 9.72 -1.94 -5.22
C LYS A 47 8.70 -1.05 -5.92
N ASP A 48 9.16 0.00 -6.57
CA ASP A 48 8.36 0.78 -7.50
C ASP A 48 7.69 -0.16 -8.53
N PHE A 49 6.39 0.01 -8.73
CA PHE A 49 5.57 -0.90 -9.55
C PHE A 49 6.13 -1.13 -10.95
N ARG A 50 6.80 -0.12 -11.53
CA ARG A 50 7.31 -0.20 -12.89
C ARG A 50 8.82 -0.37 -12.94
N LYS A 51 9.58 0.43 -12.18
CA LYS A 51 11.04 0.47 -12.28
C LYS A 51 11.74 -0.61 -11.46
N GLU A 52 11.01 -1.34 -10.61
CA GLU A 52 11.55 -2.38 -9.71
C GLU A 52 12.62 -1.89 -8.72
N ARG A 53 12.77 -0.57 -8.56
CA ARG A 53 13.69 0.03 -7.59
C ARG A 53 13.02 0.10 -6.23
N ILE A 54 13.74 -0.25 -5.17
CA ILE A 54 13.23 -0.15 -3.80
C ILE A 54 12.92 1.31 -3.47
N VAL A 55 11.73 1.55 -2.90
CA VAL A 55 11.34 2.85 -2.36
C VAL A 55 11.82 2.93 -0.90
N GLY A 56 12.57 3.97 -0.52
CA GLY A 56 13.18 4.14 0.80
C GLY A 56 14.68 3.85 0.94
N THR A 57 15.39 3.30 -0.06
CA THR A 57 16.84 3.01 0.02
C THR A 57 17.64 3.71 -1.10
N GLY A 58 18.58 4.59 -0.72
CA GLY A 58 19.61 5.14 -1.61
C GLY A 58 19.28 6.49 -2.24
N ASP A 59 20.32 7.25 -2.59
CA ASP A 59 20.31 8.65 -3.03
C ASP A 59 19.19 8.98 -4.05
N TYR A 60 18.08 9.55 -3.54
CA TYR A 60 16.92 10.01 -4.32
C TYR A 60 17.12 11.40 -4.93
N SER A 61 18.37 11.89 -5.00
CA SER A 61 18.69 13.24 -5.50
C SER A 61 18.14 13.56 -6.89
N GLN A 62 17.71 12.55 -7.67
CA GLN A 62 17.14 12.70 -9.00
C GLN A 62 15.69 12.19 -9.15
N GLU A 63 15.10 11.52 -8.17
CA GLU A 63 13.73 10.95 -8.29
C GLU A 63 12.91 11.13 -7.01
N ASN A 64 11.85 11.94 -7.09
CA ASN A 64 10.92 12.15 -5.98
C ASN A 64 10.03 10.91 -5.75
N ILE A 65 9.71 10.65 -4.48
CA ILE A 65 8.73 9.64 -4.06
C ILE A 65 7.40 10.35 -3.79
N ASN A 66 6.31 9.77 -4.29
CA ASN A 66 4.95 10.23 -4.04
C ASN A 66 4.15 9.18 -3.28
N ASP A 67 3.30 9.64 -2.37
CA ASP A 67 2.23 8.81 -1.85
C ASP A 67 1.06 8.79 -2.86
N HIS A 68 0.88 7.63 -3.49
CA HIS A 68 -0.08 7.40 -4.58
C HIS A 68 -1.39 6.82 -4.04
N HIS A 69 -2.53 7.26 -4.58
CA HIS A 69 -3.82 6.61 -4.32
C HIS A 69 -3.94 5.37 -5.19
N ILE A 70 -3.95 4.18 -4.59
CA ILE A 70 -4.04 2.91 -5.31
C ILE A 70 -5.32 2.87 -6.17
N PHE A 71 -6.44 3.28 -5.59
CA PHE A 71 -7.67 3.60 -6.30
C PHE A 71 -7.82 5.14 -6.40
N PRO A 72 -7.74 5.73 -7.60
CA PRO A 72 -7.76 7.18 -7.74
C PRO A 72 -9.10 7.82 -7.37
N LYS A 73 -9.02 9.04 -6.80
CA LYS A 73 -10.21 9.86 -6.49
C LYS A 73 -10.96 10.30 -7.73
N GLN A 74 -10.25 10.63 -8.80
CA GLN A 74 -10.80 11.24 -10.01
C GLN A 74 -10.47 10.39 -11.23
N VAL A 75 -11.21 9.28 -11.35
CA VAL A 75 -11.12 8.33 -12.47
C VAL A 75 -12.54 7.97 -12.90
N LYS A 76 -12.76 7.88 -14.21
CA LYS A 76 -14.01 7.42 -14.82
C LYS A 76 -14.08 5.89 -14.80
N GLY A 77 -15.29 5.34 -14.67
CA GLY A 77 -15.53 3.89 -14.73
C GLY A 77 -15.18 3.13 -13.45
N LEU A 78 -14.77 3.80 -12.37
CA LEU A 78 -14.75 3.21 -11.03
C LEU A 78 -16.11 3.51 -10.39
N GLU A 79 -16.85 2.47 -10.00
CA GLU A 79 -18.21 2.58 -9.45
C GLU A 79 -18.22 3.04 -7.97
N LYS A 80 -17.59 4.18 -7.70
CA LYS A 80 -17.36 4.72 -6.35
C LYS A 80 -18.62 4.91 -5.54
N GLU A 81 -19.74 5.24 -6.18
CA GLU A 81 -21.03 5.45 -5.51
C GLU A 81 -21.66 4.13 -5.04
N LYS A 82 -21.24 2.97 -5.58
CA LYS A 82 -21.68 1.66 -5.09
C LYS A 82 -20.84 1.18 -3.90
N SER A 83 -19.66 1.74 -3.71
CA SER A 83 -18.79 1.42 -2.58
C SER A 83 -19.32 2.04 -1.29
N LYS A 84 -19.41 1.22 -0.25
CA LYS A 84 -19.80 1.66 1.09
C LYS A 84 -18.66 2.37 1.82
N ALA A 85 -17.41 2.03 1.49
CA ALA A 85 -16.23 2.55 2.18
C ALA A 85 -15.57 3.75 1.49
N PHE A 86 -15.78 3.98 0.18
CA PHE A 86 -14.96 4.92 -0.61
C PHE A 86 -14.94 6.32 -0.02
N ARG A 87 -16.10 6.91 0.28
CA ARG A 87 -16.18 8.28 0.82
C ARG A 87 -15.39 8.44 2.12
N GLN A 88 -15.40 7.43 2.97
CA GLN A 88 -14.77 7.46 4.29
C GLN A 88 -13.28 7.15 4.20
N VAL A 89 -12.89 6.19 3.37
CA VAL A 89 -11.58 5.51 3.46
C VAL A 89 -10.63 5.85 2.29
N LYS A 90 -11.11 6.49 1.21
CA LYS A 90 -10.28 6.83 0.02
C LYS A 90 -8.99 7.58 0.32
N ASP A 91 -8.96 8.34 1.41
CA ASP A 91 -7.83 9.17 1.85
C ASP A 91 -7.01 8.56 3.00
N SER A 92 -7.38 7.36 3.42
CA SER A 92 -6.67 6.65 4.47
C SER A 92 -5.41 5.97 3.93
N ILE A 93 -4.53 5.58 4.85
CA ILE A 93 -3.36 4.74 4.53
C ILE A 93 -3.71 3.44 3.78
N LEU A 94 -4.92 2.90 3.98
CA LEU A 94 -5.37 1.67 3.33
C LEU A 94 -5.48 1.79 1.80
N ASN A 95 -5.64 3.02 1.28
CA ASN A 95 -5.68 3.32 -0.15
C ASN A 95 -4.41 4.06 -0.61
N ARG A 96 -3.29 3.95 0.10
CA ARG A 96 -2.05 4.68 -0.20
C ARG A 96 -0.86 3.75 -0.29
N THR A 97 0.08 4.11 -1.16
CA THR A 97 1.35 3.41 -1.32
C THR A 97 2.43 4.39 -1.79
N LEU A 98 3.70 3.99 -1.72
CA LEU A 98 4.81 4.82 -2.19
C LEU A 98 5.21 4.41 -3.62
N LEU A 99 5.32 5.38 -4.52
CA LEU A 99 5.79 5.18 -5.89
C LEU A 99 6.76 6.28 -6.31
N LEU A 100 7.62 5.98 -7.27
CA LEU A 100 8.47 7.00 -7.90
C LEU A 100 7.59 7.94 -8.74
N ASP A 101 7.98 9.21 -8.84
CA ASP A 101 7.23 10.25 -9.55
C ASP A 101 6.90 9.87 -11.00
N ALA A 102 7.86 9.28 -11.72
CA ALA A 102 7.65 8.79 -13.08
C ALA A 102 6.54 7.72 -13.18
N THR A 103 6.44 6.84 -12.17
CA THR A 103 5.42 5.79 -12.12
C THR A 103 4.08 6.35 -11.66
N ASN A 104 4.09 7.23 -10.66
CA ASN A 104 2.91 7.98 -10.20
C ASN A 104 2.25 8.76 -11.34
N ASN A 105 3.04 9.49 -12.15
CA ASN A 105 2.55 10.25 -13.29
C ASN A 105 2.04 9.38 -14.45
N ARG A 106 2.57 8.17 -14.61
CA ARG A 106 2.10 7.23 -15.63
C ARG A 106 0.77 6.58 -15.25
N ILE A 107 0.59 6.22 -13.98
CA ILE A 107 -0.66 5.63 -13.47
C ILE A 107 -1.73 6.71 -13.37
N LYS A 108 -1.41 7.85 -12.73
CA LYS A 108 -2.25 9.04 -12.59
C LYS A 108 -3.71 8.70 -12.26
N ASN A 109 -4.60 8.79 -13.24
CA ASN A 109 -6.04 8.63 -13.09
C ASN A 109 -6.56 7.36 -13.78
N LYS A 110 -5.75 6.29 -13.83
CA LYS A 110 -6.16 4.98 -14.36
C LYS A 110 -6.79 4.12 -13.28
N ARG A 111 -7.76 3.29 -13.66
CA ARG A 111 -8.33 2.32 -12.72
C ARG A 111 -7.30 1.24 -12.37
N PRO A 112 -7.37 0.63 -11.18
CA PRO A 112 -6.56 -0.52 -10.84
C PRO A 112 -6.49 -1.60 -11.90
N SER A 113 -7.64 -2.06 -12.40
CA SER A 113 -7.71 -3.06 -13.47
C SER A 113 -6.99 -2.65 -14.77
N GLU A 114 -6.90 -1.36 -15.04
CA GLU A 114 -6.26 -0.81 -16.23
C GLU A 114 -4.74 -0.75 -16.08
N TYR A 115 -4.23 -0.08 -15.04
CA TYR A 115 -2.79 0.00 -14.86
C TYR A 115 -2.17 -1.34 -14.48
N MET A 116 -2.92 -2.25 -13.85
CA MET A 116 -2.43 -3.61 -13.59
C MET A 116 -2.18 -4.37 -14.89
N ARG A 117 -3.07 -4.26 -15.88
CA ARG A 117 -2.84 -4.87 -17.20
C ARG A 117 -1.58 -4.30 -17.85
N GLU A 118 -1.40 -2.98 -17.83
CA GLU A 118 -0.18 -2.37 -18.36
C GLU A 118 1.09 -2.84 -17.65
N LEU A 119 1.05 -3.00 -16.33
CA LEU A 119 2.18 -3.51 -15.57
C LEU A 119 2.47 -4.97 -15.92
N ILE A 120 1.43 -5.79 -16.10
CA ILE A 120 1.57 -7.19 -16.54
C ILE A 120 2.21 -7.25 -17.93
N ASP A 121 1.79 -6.38 -18.85
CA ASP A 121 2.37 -6.29 -20.19
C ASP A 121 3.84 -5.83 -20.15
N ILE A 122 4.17 -4.83 -19.32
CA ILE A 122 5.54 -4.32 -19.16
C ILE A 122 6.48 -5.38 -18.59
N HIS A 123 6.02 -6.13 -17.58
CA HIS A 123 6.81 -7.13 -16.89
C HIS A 123 6.74 -8.53 -17.54
N GLY A 124 5.82 -8.71 -18.49
CA GLY A 124 5.56 -9.97 -19.21
C GLY A 124 4.99 -11.10 -18.34
N ASN A 125 4.66 -10.84 -17.07
CA ASN A 125 4.32 -11.88 -16.11
C ASN A 125 3.45 -11.34 -14.96
N GLU A 126 2.25 -11.89 -14.79
CA GLU A 126 1.34 -11.53 -13.68
C GLU A 126 1.91 -11.91 -12.31
N GLN A 127 2.57 -13.06 -12.17
CA GLN A 127 3.18 -13.46 -10.90
C GLN A 127 4.27 -12.49 -10.46
N LYS A 128 5.00 -11.91 -11.42
CA LYS A 128 5.99 -10.87 -11.15
C LYS A 128 5.32 -9.61 -10.58
N VAL A 129 4.26 -9.11 -11.22
CA VAL A 129 3.50 -7.95 -10.73
C VAL A 129 2.90 -8.24 -9.35
N GLN A 130 2.33 -9.43 -9.16
CA GLN A 130 1.78 -9.86 -7.88
C GLN A 130 2.86 -9.86 -6.78
N SER A 131 4.09 -10.33 -7.08
CA SER A 131 5.20 -10.30 -6.12
C SER A 131 5.59 -8.87 -5.72
N ILE A 132 5.62 -7.92 -6.67
CA ILE A 132 5.89 -6.51 -6.37
C ILE A 132 4.78 -5.97 -5.45
N PHE A 133 3.52 -6.25 -5.77
CA PHE A 133 2.36 -5.78 -5.02
C PHE A 133 2.35 -6.34 -3.58
N GLN A 134 2.77 -7.59 -3.39
CA GLN A 134 2.94 -8.20 -2.06
C GLN A 134 3.94 -7.45 -1.18
N GLN A 135 5.01 -6.87 -1.75
CA GLN A 135 5.94 -6.04 -0.99
C GLN A 135 5.30 -4.73 -0.51
N HIS A 136 4.27 -4.26 -1.21
CA HIS A 136 3.41 -3.18 -0.73
C HIS A 136 2.27 -3.69 0.14
N LEU A 137 2.36 -4.88 0.73
CA LEU A 137 1.29 -5.47 1.56
C LEU A 137 -0.05 -5.63 0.83
N ILE A 138 -0.05 -5.74 -0.50
CA ILE A 138 -1.21 -6.13 -1.28
C ILE A 138 -1.18 -7.66 -1.40
N ASN A 139 -1.92 -8.33 -0.53
CA ASN A 139 -2.01 -9.79 -0.57
C ASN A 139 -2.73 -10.28 -1.85
N LYS A 140 -2.75 -11.60 -2.07
CA LYS A 140 -3.36 -12.20 -3.28
C LYS A 140 -4.84 -11.83 -3.47
N ARG A 141 -5.61 -11.70 -2.38
CA ARG A 141 -7.03 -11.34 -2.44
C ARG A 141 -7.22 -9.86 -2.77
N ALA A 142 -6.45 -8.98 -2.13
CA ALA A 142 -6.43 -7.56 -2.44
C ALA A 142 -6.02 -7.32 -3.91
N PHE A 143 -5.02 -8.07 -4.42
CA PHE A 143 -4.63 -8.04 -5.82
C PHE A 143 -5.80 -8.41 -6.75
N GLN A 144 -6.58 -9.44 -6.40
CA GLN A 144 -7.76 -9.81 -7.17
C GLN A 144 -8.84 -8.72 -7.14
N CYS A 145 -9.12 -8.13 -5.98
CA CYS A 145 -10.04 -6.99 -5.86
C CYS A 145 -9.61 -5.82 -6.75
N MET A 146 -8.30 -5.56 -6.87
CA MET A 146 -7.79 -4.53 -7.79
C MET A 146 -8.05 -4.88 -9.26
N LYS A 147 -7.92 -6.15 -9.66
CA LYS A 147 -8.26 -6.58 -11.05
C LYS A 147 -9.74 -6.38 -11.38
N GLU A 148 -10.59 -6.47 -10.38
CA GLU A 148 -12.05 -6.32 -10.48
C GLU A 148 -12.54 -4.88 -10.22
N ASP A 149 -11.61 -3.96 -9.92
CA ASP A 149 -11.94 -2.60 -9.46
C ASP A 149 -12.83 -2.57 -8.20
N ASP A 150 -12.81 -3.64 -7.38
CA ASP A 150 -13.52 -3.76 -6.11
C ASP A 150 -12.78 -3.02 -4.99
N PHE A 151 -13.20 -1.79 -4.74
CA PHE A 151 -12.62 -0.97 -3.67
C PHE A 151 -12.92 -1.52 -2.27
N ASP A 152 -14.13 -2.00 -2.01
CA ASP A 152 -14.54 -2.40 -0.66
C ASP A 152 -13.80 -3.66 -0.23
N GLY A 153 -13.75 -4.67 -1.10
CA GLY A 153 -12.96 -5.88 -0.86
C GLY A 153 -11.46 -5.58 -0.75
N PHE A 154 -10.94 -4.67 -1.59
CA PHE A 154 -9.54 -4.25 -1.51
C PHE A 154 -9.19 -3.68 -0.14
N ILE A 155 -9.99 -2.75 0.39
CA ILE A 155 -9.74 -2.13 1.70
C ILE A 155 -9.73 -3.17 2.82
N ILE A 156 -10.68 -4.11 2.80
CA ILE A 156 -10.77 -5.19 3.80
C ILE A 156 -9.52 -6.06 3.77
N GLU A 157 -9.10 -6.52 2.59
CA GLU A 157 -7.97 -7.42 2.45
C GLU A 157 -6.63 -6.73 2.67
N ARG A 158 -6.52 -5.45 2.29
CA ARG A 158 -5.33 -4.63 2.55
C ARG A 158 -5.16 -4.34 4.03
N GLU A 159 -6.24 -4.05 4.76
CA GLU A 159 -6.18 -3.87 6.21
C GLU A 159 -5.68 -5.14 6.92
N LYS A 160 -6.20 -6.32 6.53
CA LYS A 160 -5.72 -7.60 7.06
C LYS A 160 -4.23 -7.80 6.83
N ALA A 161 -3.76 -7.53 5.61
CA ALA A 161 -2.35 -7.69 5.26
C ALA A 161 -1.44 -6.73 6.04
N ILE A 162 -1.86 -5.47 6.23
CA ILE A 162 -1.11 -4.52 7.05
C ILE A 162 -1.08 -4.97 8.51
N ARG A 163 -2.22 -5.33 9.10
CA ARG A 163 -2.30 -5.82 10.48
C ARG A 163 -1.46 -7.07 10.74
N GLN A 164 -1.37 -7.98 9.78
CA GLN A 164 -0.56 -9.20 9.91
C GLN A 164 0.95 -8.96 9.81
N HIS A 165 1.36 -7.88 9.16
CA HIS A 165 2.77 -7.53 8.98
C HIS A 165 3.32 -6.68 10.14
N LEU A 166 2.45 -5.89 10.76
CA LEU A 166 2.78 -5.12 11.97
C LEU A 166 2.80 -6.04 13.19
#